data_AF-A0A4Y2KSD6-F1
#
_entry.id   AF-A0A4Y2KSD6-F1
#
_cell.length_a   1.000
_cell.length_b   1.000
_cell.length_c   1.000
_cell.angle_alpha   90.00
_cell.angle_beta   90.00
_cell.angle_gamma   90.00
#
_symmetry.space_group_name_H-M   'P 1'
#
loop_
_entity.id
_entity.type
_entity.pdbx_description
1 polymer ?
#
loop_
_entity_poly.entity_id
_entity_poly.type
_entity_poly.pdbx_seq_one_letter_code
_entity_poly.pdbx_strand_id
1 'polypeptide(L)'
;MALRVALGMPKWTPNIVLMKIAGQEVLSEKIKRLATQFFIRQLANGAQSPIYDQNCKPSIKLIKNDEVLITNLFTDLDTSTDHIIAFPDTLFSRNNFCEIHLSDFSFQNKVHPLFLIKDLFEEAVSEEFYDYRIIATDASKSHSFTSIAAFKLKRKTLRTTFTNTAKAIDEEIAKSQVDVNKLRELSSQLTDKFQRLETTQDSISELLLNENQENEYSKDFNEAEIYRERHLSLRSKIENFEIESNSESQSVKSCDRKYRLPKLELKKFNGDIKSFLGFWSQFSRIHEDEEMPSEDKFQYLIQAITPGTRAASLIESFPPTAQNYPKAIELLKERFGREDLLVQV
;
A
#
# COMPACT_ATOMS: atom_id res chain seq x y z
N MET A 1 7.34 -49.65 4.55
CA MET A 1 8.05 -48.57 5.27
C MET A 1 7.22 -47.28 5.35
N ALA A 2 6.71 -46.77 4.22
CA ALA A 2 5.92 -45.53 4.15
C ALA A 2 4.70 -45.48 5.09
N LEU A 3 3.93 -46.58 5.18
CA LEU A 3 2.75 -46.65 6.06
C LEU A 3 3.07 -46.55 7.56
N ARG A 4 4.26 -47.02 7.99
CA ARG A 4 4.70 -46.94 9.39
C ARG A 4 5.13 -45.52 9.75
N VAL A 5 5.84 -44.86 8.84
CA VAL A 5 6.28 -43.47 8.97
C VAL A 5 5.09 -42.51 8.94
N ALA A 6 4.11 -42.75 8.07
CA ALA A 6 2.88 -41.96 7.98
C ALA A 6 1.96 -42.10 9.21
N LEU A 7 2.08 -43.20 9.96
CA LEU A 7 1.30 -43.47 11.18
C LEU A 7 2.12 -43.25 12.47
N GLY A 8 3.39 -42.87 12.38
CA GLY A 8 4.26 -42.62 13.54
C GLY A 8 4.60 -43.86 14.38
N MET A 9 4.53 -45.06 13.81
CA MET A 9 4.69 -46.32 14.54
C MET A 9 6.15 -46.83 14.51
N PRO A 10 6.69 -47.42 15.61
CA PRO A 10 8.03 -48.00 15.65
C PRO A 10 8.25 -49.08 14.57
N LYS A 11 9.49 -49.22 14.07
CA LYS A 11 9.82 -50.14 12.96
C LYS A 11 9.40 -51.60 13.20
N TRP A 12 9.40 -52.06 14.44
CA TRP A 12 9.06 -53.44 14.84
C TRP A 12 7.54 -53.72 14.94
N THR A 13 6.68 -52.74 14.63
CA THR A 13 5.23 -52.93 14.68
C THR A 13 4.75 -54.00 13.66
N PRO A 14 4.04 -55.05 14.10
CA PRO A 14 3.55 -56.11 13.23
C PRO A 14 2.58 -55.62 12.14
N ASN A 15 2.68 -56.17 10.92
CA ASN A 15 1.88 -55.76 9.77
C ASN A 15 0.35 -55.86 10.00
N ILE A 16 -0.11 -56.83 10.80
CA ILE A 16 -1.54 -57.01 11.08
C ILE A 16 -2.12 -55.87 11.94
N VAL A 17 -1.30 -55.26 12.78
CA VAL A 17 -1.67 -54.08 13.58
C VAL A 17 -1.68 -52.82 12.71
N LEU A 18 -0.71 -52.70 11.78
CA LEU A 18 -0.64 -51.61 10.81
C LEU A 18 -1.84 -51.58 9.86
N MET A 19 -2.29 -52.75 9.39
CA MET A 19 -3.46 -52.90 8.53
C MET A 19 -4.77 -52.53 9.27
N LYS A 20 -4.85 -52.79 10.57
CA LYS A 20 -6.03 -52.49 11.39
C LYS A 20 -6.14 -50.99 11.71
N ILE A 21 -5.01 -50.30 11.87
CA ILE A 21 -4.93 -48.84 12.08
C ILE A 21 -5.09 -48.07 10.76
N ALA A 22 -4.57 -48.60 9.64
CA ALA A 22 -4.68 -47.97 8.32
C ALA A 22 -6.08 -48.08 7.69
N GLY A 23 -6.92 -48.98 8.19
CA GLY A 23 -8.17 -49.37 7.54
C GLY A 23 -9.33 -48.39 7.65
N GLN A 24 -9.42 -47.55 8.69
CA GLN A 24 -10.55 -46.64 8.86
C GLN A 24 -10.16 -45.47 9.76
N GLU A 25 -9.63 -44.40 9.19
CA GLU A 25 -9.54 -43.17 9.95
C GLU A 25 -9.94 -41.96 9.10
N VAL A 26 -11.01 -41.31 9.55
CA VAL A 26 -11.54 -40.09 8.94
C VAL A 26 -10.49 -38.98 9.09
N LEU A 27 -10.33 -38.13 8.06
CA LEU A 27 -9.31 -37.07 8.02
C LEU A 27 -9.32 -36.17 9.28
N SER A 28 -10.49 -35.93 9.85
CA SER A 28 -10.66 -35.19 11.12
C SER A 28 -9.94 -35.86 12.29
N GLU A 29 -10.01 -37.17 12.41
CA GLU A 29 -9.35 -37.95 13.46
C GLU A 29 -7.84 -38.01 13.24
N LYS A 30 -7.40 -38.06 11.98
CA LYS A 30 -5.98 -37.95 11.64
C LYS A 30 -5.38 -36.60 12.04
N ILE A 31 -6.11 -35.49 11.83
CA ILE A 31 -5.68 -34.15 12.23
C ILE A 31 -5.61 -34.05 13.76
N LYS A 32 -6.65 -34.52 14.47
CA LYS A 32 -6.66 -34.57 15.94
C LYS A 32 -5.47 -35.36 16.49
N ARG A 33 -5.21 -36.55 15.94
CA ARG A 33 -4.06 -37.36 16.37
C ARG A 33 -2.72 -36.67 16.15
N LEU A 34 -2.53 -36.00 15.01
CA LEU A 34 -1.29 -35.27 14.73
C LEU A 34 -1.10 -34.10 15.71
N ALA A 35 -2.17 -33.37 16.02
CA ALA A 35 -2.16 -32.31 17.02
C ALA A 35 -1.82 -32.86 18.41
N THR A 36 -2.46 -33.96 18.82
CA THR A 36 -2.16 -34.69 20.05
C THR A 36 -0.69 -35.11 20.14
N GLN A 37 -0.15 -35.74 19.09
CA GLN A 37 1.25 -36.18 19.06
C GLN A 37 2.22 -35.01 19.16
N PHE A 38 1.90 -33.88 18.52
CA PHE A 38 2.66 -32.65 18.65
C PHE A 38 2.66 -32.15 20.11
N PHE A 39 1.49 -32.05 20.75
CA PHE A 39 1.39 -31.56 22.13
C PHE A 39 2.08 -32.46 23.14
N ILE A 40 1.91 -33.79 23.05
CA ILE A 40 2.58 -34.74 23.94
C ILE A 40 4.11 -34.62 23.80
N ARG A 41 4.62 -34.49 22.57
CA ARG A 41 6.06 -34.32 22.33
C ARG A 41 6.58 -33.01 22.89
N GLN A 42 5.81 -31.93 22.77
CA GLN A 42 6.18 -30.62 23.31
C GLN A 42 6.12 -30.61 24.85
N LEU A 43 5.15 -31.27 25.47
CA LEU A 43 5.11 -31.47 26.91
C LEU A 43 6.30 -32.29 27.41
N ALA A 44 6.69 -33.35 26.68
CA ALA A 44 7.86 -34.16 27.00
C ALA A 44 9.19 -33.40 26.89
N ASN A 45 9.26 -32.37 26.04
CA ASN A 45 10.41 -31.47 25.94
C ASN A 45 10.52 -30.48 27.11
N GLY A 46 9.50 -30.39 27.97
CA GLY A 46 9.50 -29.57 29.18
C GLY A 46 9.89 -28.11 28.90
N ALA A 47 10.81 -27.57 29.69
CA ALA A 47 11.32 -26.21 29.54
C ALA A 47 11.81 -25.92 28.11
N GLN A 48 12.34 -26.89 27.37
CA GLN A 48 12.87 -26.68 26.03
C GLN A 48 11.78 -26.53 24.95
N SER A 49 10.51 -26.70 25.31
CA SER A 49 9.41 -26.52 24.39
C SER A 49 9.03 -25.05 24.20
N PRO A 50 8.67 -24.64 22.97
CA PRO A 50 8.13 -23.30 22.70
C PRO A 50 6.82 -22.99 23.45
N ILE A 51 6.15 -24.02 24.00
CA ILE A 51 4.92 -23.83 24.79
C ILE A 51 5.20 -23.31 26.20
N TYR A 52 6.44 -23.34 26.68
CA TYR A 52 6.87 -22.82 27.98
C TYR A 52 7.85 -21.64 27.83
N ASP A 53 7.75 -20.67 28.74
CA ASP A 53 8.60 -19.50 28.83
C ASP A 53 9.92 -19.83 29.56
N GLN A 54 10.79 -18.82 29.68
CA GLN A 54 12.10 -18.96 30.33
C GLN A 54 12.00 -19.38 31.81
N ASN A 55 10.85 -19.18 32.45
CA ASN A 55 10.55 -19.56 33.84
C ASN A 55 9.70 -20.84 33.93
N CYS A 56 9.62 -21.62 32.85
CA CYS A 56 8.81 -22.84 32.74
C CYS A 56 7.30 -22.61 32.93
N LYS A 57 6.81 -21.37 32.73
CA LYS A 57 5.36 -21.09 32.69
C LYS A 57 4.86 -21.24 31.26
N PRO A 58 3.62 -21.67 31.02
CA PRO A 58 3.11 -21.78 29.65
C PRO A 58 3.16 -20.41 28.95
N SER A 59 4.01 -20.25 27.93
CA SER A 59 4.18 -19.01 27.14
C SER A 59 3.08 -18.83 26.10
N ILE A 60 2.42 -19.93 25.72
CA ILE A 60 1.28 -19.92 24.80
C ILE A 60 0.01 -20.09 25.63
N LYS A 61 -0.85 -19.06 25.62
CA LYS A 61 -2.24 -19.22 26.07
C LYS A 61 -2.96 -20.06 25.02
N LEU A 62 -3.11 -21.35 25.29
CA LEU A 62 -3.97 -22.21 24.48
C LEU A 62 -5.36 -21.59 24.40
N ILE A 63 -5.95 -21.60 23.21
CA ILE A 63 -7.36 -21.24 23.09
C ILE A 63 -8.19 -22.28 23.85
N LYS A 64 -9.30 -21.87 24.47
CA LYS A 64 -10.14 -22.75 25.30
C LYS A 64 -10.49 -24.08 24.63
N ASN A 65 -10.69 -24.07 23.31
CA ASN A 65 -10.98 -25.28 22.55
C ASN A 65 -9.82 -26.29 22.57
N ASP A 66 -8.58 -25.84 22.45
CA ASP A 66 -7.41 -26.71 22.46
C ASP A 66 -7.12 -27.22 23.88
N GLU A 67 -7.34 -26.38 24.89
CA GLU A 67 -7.26 -26.77 26.31
C GLU A 67 -8.27 -27.88 26.66
N VAL A 68 -9.51 -27.74 26.18
CA VAL A 68 -10.55 -28.77 26.33
C VAL A 68 -10.20 -30.05 25.57
N LEU A 69 -9.69 -29.93 24.34
CA LEU A 69 -9.26 -31.09 23.55
C LEU A 69 -8.12 -31.86 24.22
N ILE A 70 -7.14 -31.15 24.78
CA ILE A 70 -6.01 -31.76 25.51
C ILE A 70 -6.50 -32.44 26.79
N THR A 71 -7.39 -31.77 27.54
CA THR A 71 -7.96 -32.33 28.77
C THR A 71 -8.74 -33.60 28.48
N ASN A 72 -9.62 -33.58 27.47
CA ASN A 72 -10.41 -34.74 27.06
C ASN A 72 -9.53 -35.90 26.60
N LEU A 73 -8.44 -35.61 25.91
CA LEU A 73 -7.48 -36.61 25.48
C LEU A 73 -6.81 -37.32 26.67
N PHE A 74 -6.35 -36.57 27.66
CA PHE A 74 -5.71 -37.15 28.85
C PHE A 74 -6.72 -37.96 29.67
N THR A 75 -7.98 -37.51 29.77
CA THR A 75 -9.04 -38.29 30.43
C THR A 75 -9.39 -39.56 29.67
N ASP A 76 -9.44 -39.53 28.33
CA ASP A 76 -9.74 -40.71 27.50
C ASP A 76 -8.64 -41.77 27.59
N LEU A 77 -7.40 -41.36 27.87
CA LEU A 77 -6.24 -42.22 28.01
C LEU A 77 -5.98 -42.66 29.48
N ASP A 78 -6.86 -42.27 30.41
CA ASP A 78 -6.72 -42.49 31.86
C ASP A 78 -5.32 -42.12 32.38
N THR A 79 -4.83 -40.95 31.93
CA THR A 79 -3.47 -40.50 32.22
C THR A 79 -3.44 -39.01 32.54
N SER A 80 -2.30 -38.53 33.04
CA SER A 80 -2.07 -37.12 33.39
C SER A 80 -0.82 -36.63 32.67
N THR A 81 -0.70 -35.31 32.51
CA THR A 81 0.53 -34.65 32.06
C THR A 81 1.75 -35.07 32.86
N ASP A 82 1.58 -35.43 34.13
CA ASP A 82 2.64 -35.85 35.05
C ASP A 82 3.22 -37.24 34.72
N HIS A 83 2.53 -38.03 33.90
CA HIS A 83 2.97 -39.36 33.45
C HIS A 83 3.77 -39.31 32.14
N ILE A 84 3.98 -38.13 31.56
CA ILE A 84 4.81 -37.95 30.38
C ILE A 84 6.28 -38.03 30.80
N ILE A 85 6.99 -39.04 30.31
CA ILE A 85 8.43 -39.16 30.51
C ILE A 85 9.11 -37.99 29.80
N ALA A 86 9.69 -37.08 30.59
CA ALA A 86 10.50 -35.99 30.06
C ALA A 86 11.72 -36.57 29.34
N PHE A 87 12.08 -35.99 28.19
CA PHE A 87 13.34 -36.34 27.55
C PHE A 87 14.49 -35.95 28.50
N PRO A 88 15.51 -36.81 28.67
CA PRO A 88 16.68 -36.45 29.47
C PRO A 88 17.28 -35.15 28.93
N ASP A 89 17.64 -34.22 29.82
CA ASP A 89 18.28 -32.94 29.48
C ASP A 89 19.63 -33.18 28.78
N THR A 90 19.61 -33.56 27.51
CA THR A 90 20.81 -33.74 26.71
C THR A 90 21.24 -32.38 26.20
N LEU A 91 22.12 -31.73 26.97
CA LEU A 91 23.26 -30.94 26.50
C LEU A 91 23.00 -29.82 25.47
N PHE A 92 21.89 -29.09 25.53
CA PHE A 92 21.77 -27.82 24.81
C PHE A 92 21.81 -26.65 25.81
N SER A 93 22.98 -26.02 25.90
CA SER A 93 23.16 -24.73 26.59
C SER A 93 22.18 -23.72 26.00
N ARG A 94 21.23 -23.25 26.81
CA ARG A 94 20.14 -22.33 26.45
C ARG A 94 20.60 -20.90 26.10
N ASN A 95 21.91 -20.69 25.95
CA ASN A 95 22.54 -19.39 25.71
C ASN A 95 23.30 -19.30 24.37
N ASN A 96 23.01 -20.17 23.42
CA ASN A 96 23.56 -20.00 22.08
C ASN A 96 22.60 -19.15 21.27
N PHE A 97 22.81 -17.83 21.27
CA PHE A 97 22.44 -17.06 20.08
C PHE A 97 23.15 -17.74 18.91
N CYS A 98 22.38 -18.39 18.04
CA CYS A 98 22.90 -18.86 16.77
C CYS A 98 22.88 -17.63 15.86
N GLU A 99 24.00 -16.94 15.74
CA GLU A 99 24.16 -15.91 14.71
C GLU A 99 24.26 -16.62 13.37
N ILE A 100 23.17 -16.55 12.63
CA ILE A 100 23.09 -17.07 11.27
C ILE A 100 23.54 -15.93 10.35
N HIS A 101 24.77 -16.01 9.83
CA HIS A 101 25.22 -15.07 8.82
C HIS A 101 24.65 -15.48 7.46
N LEU A 102 23.82 -14.60 6.87
CA LEU A 102 23.21 -14.85 5.57
C LEU A 102 24.24 -15.06 4.44
N SER A 103 25.48 -14.61 4.63
CA SER A 103 26.61 -14.84 3.72
C SER A 103 27.02 -16.30 3.63
N ASP A 104 26.72 -17.09 4.65
CA ASP A 104 27.16 -18.50 4.73
C ASP A 104 26.26 -19.40 3.88
N PHE A 105 25.09 -18.89 3.48
CA PHE A 105 24.16 -19.58 2.61
C PHE A 105 24.32 -19.14 1.16
N SER A 106 25.02 -19.96 0.38
CA SER A 106 25.22 -19.74 -1.07
C SER A 106 23.91 -19.54 -1.84
N PHE A 107 22.79 -20.11 -1.38
CA PHE A 107 21.47 -19.94 -1.99
C PHE A 107 20.88 -18.52 -1.84
N GLN A 108 21.44 -17.66 -0.98
CA GLN A 108 21.03 -16.26 -0.84
C GLN A 108 21.63 -15.34 -1.91
N ASN A 109 22.55 -15.83 -2.74
CA ASN A 109 23.17 -15.05 -3.80
C ASN A 109 22.22 -14.87 -5.00
N LYS A 110 21.74 -13.63 -5.17
CA LYS A 110 20.80 -13.22 -6.23
C LYS A 110 21.36 -13.30 -7.66
N VAL A 111 22.66 -13.53 -7.82
CA VAL A 111 23.30 -13.72 -9.13
C VAL A 111 23.10 -15.15 -9.65
N HIS A 112 22.80 -16.12 -8.78
CA HIS A 112 22.60 -17.50 -9.20
C HIS A 112 21.26 -17.70 -9.93
N PRO A 113 21.24 -18.56 -10.95
CA PRO A 113 19.99 -18.96 -11.60
C PRO A 113 19.10 -19.74 -10.63
N LEU A 114 17.78 -19.63 -10.80
CA LEU A 114 16.78 -20.15 -9.87
C LEU A 114 16.92 -21.66 -9.58
N PHE A 115 17.33 -22.45 -10.58
CA PHE A 115 17.53 -23.89 -10.41
C PHE A 115 18.68 -24.19 -9.45
N LEU A 116 19.77 -23.43 -9.54
CA LEU A 116 20.96 -23.61 -8.70
C LEU A 116 20.69 -23.16 -7.26
N ILE A 117 19.91 -22.09 -7.08
CA ILE A 117 19.48 -21.63 -5.75
C ILE A 117 18.69 -22.74 -5.02
N LYS A 118 17.81 -23.43 -5.75
CA LYS A 118 17.02 -24.52 -5.18
C LYS A 118 17.91 -25.68 -4.74
N ASP A 119 18.84 -26.12 -5.58
CA ASP A 119 19.75 -27.23 -5.26
C ASP A 119 20.63 -26.89 -4.04
N LEU A 120 21.18 -25.67 -4.00
CA LEU A 120 21.98 -25.16 -2.87
C LEU A 120 21.17 -25.06 -1.57
N PHE A 121 19.87 -24.74 -1.65
CA PHE A 121 18.99 -24.73 -0.48
C PHE A 121 18.72 -26.15 0.03
N GLU A 122 18.40 -27.09 -0.85
CA GLU A 122 18.15 -28.48 -0.47
C GLU A 122 19.41 -29.13 0.14
N GLU A 123 20.59 -28.82 -0.41
CA GLU A 123 21.89 -29.22 0.13
C GLU A 123 22.12 -28.66 1.54
N ALA A 124 21.97 -27.33 1.73
CA ALA A 124 22.15 -26.70 3.03
C ALA A 124 21.17 -27.23 4.09
N VAL A 125 19.90 -27.46 3.72
CA VAL A 125 18.91 -28.07 4.61
C VAL A 125 19.30 -29.50 4.99
N SER A 126 19.83 -30.26 4.03
CA SER A 126 20.26 -31.64 4.27
C SER A 126 21.53 -31.73 5.11
N GLU A 127 22.47 -30.80 4.98
CA GLU A 127 23.74 -30.84 5.71
C GLU A 127 23.61 -30.25 7.11
N GLU A 128 23.00 -29.07 7.24
CA GLU A 128 23.00 -28.33 8.50
C GLU A 128 21.73 -28.54 9.34
N PHE A 129 20.62 -28.95 8.71
CA PHE A 129 19.30 -29.00 9.35
C PHE A 129 18.64 -30.38 9.32
N TYR A 130 19.40 -31.47 9.11
CA TYR A 130 18.86 -32.82 8.92
C TYR A 130 17.98 -33.35 10.07
N ASP A 131 18.18 -32.86 11.30
CA ASP A 131 17.42 -33.29 12.49
C ASP A 131 16.37 -32.26 12.96
N TYR A 132 16.24 -31.15 12.24
CA TYR A 132 15.31 -30.06 12.57
C TYR A 132 14.08 -30.08 11.67
N ARG A 133 12.90 -29.82 12.25
CA ARG A 133 11.72 -29.45 11.47
C ARG A 133 11.77 -27.96 11.19
N ILE A 134 12.18 -27.58 9.98
CA ILE A 134 12.11 -26.18 9.54
C ILE A 134 10.64 -25.79 9.46
N ILE A 135 10.18 -24.97 10.40
CA ILE A 135 8.90 -24.29 10.30
C ILE A 135 9.18 -22.99 9.57
N ALA A 136 9.00 -23.00 8.25
CA ALA A 136 9.00 -21.78 7.47
C ALA A 136 7.77 -20.94 7.86
N THR A 137 7.93 -20.04 8.82
CA THR A 137 6.96 -18.97 9.02
C THR A 137 7.34 -17.86 8.05
N ASP A 138 6.51 -17.68 7.03
CA ASP A 138 6.59 -16.53 6.14
C ASP A 138 6.67 -15.23 6.97
N ALA A 139 7.82 -14.56 6.93
CA ALA A 139 8.05 -13.32 7.65
C ALA A 139 7.06 -12.22 7.22
N SER A 140 6.44 -12.33 6.03
CA SER A 140 5.36 -11.44 5.58
C SER A 140 4.13 -11.47 6.49
N LYS A 141 4.00 -12.49 7.35
CA LYS A 141 2.90 -12.67 8.31
C LYS A 141 3.21 -12.20 9.72
N SER A 142 4.42 -11.69 9.98
CA SER A 142 4.84 -11.25 11.33
C SER A 142 4.22 -9.91 11.76
N HIS A 143 3.70 -9.12 10.82
CA HIS A 143 2.88 -7.96 11.12
C HIS A 143 1.45 -8.18 10.63
N SER A 144 0.47 -7.90 11.50
CA SER A 144 -0.97 -8.00 11.20
C SER A 144 -1.42 -7.12 10.02
N PHE A 145 -0.55 -6.24 9.51
CA PHE A 145 -0.84 -5.26 8.47
C PHE A 145 -0.01 -5.41 7.18
N THR A 146 0.82 -6.45 7.01
CA THR A 146 1.70 -6.57 5.84
C THR A 146 1.20 -7.52 4.74
N SER A 147 0.14 -8.30 4.98
CA SER A 147 -0.38 -9.22 3.97
C SER A 147 -1.37 -8.54 3.01
N ILE A 148 -1.34 -8.95 1.73
CA ILE A 148 -2.31 -8.53 0.70
C ILE A 148 -3.75 -8.75 1.18
N ALA A 149 -4.02 -9.86 1.88
CA ALA A 149 -5.35 -10.16 2.43
C ALA A 149 -5.82 -9.11 3.47
N ALA A 150 -4.93 -8.65 4.35
CA ALA A 150 -5.24 -7.62 5.34
C ALA A 150 -5.54 -6.27 4.67
N PHE A 151 -4.73 -5.87 3.69
CA PHE A 151 -4.99 -4.66 2.92
C PHE A 151 -6.29 -4.75 2.11
N LYS A 152 -6.59 -5.90 1.49
CA LYS A 152 -7.87 -6.14 0.80
C LYS A 152 -9.07 -6.04 1.74
N LEU A 153 -8.96 -6.53 2.97
CA LEU A 153 -10.01 -6.37 3.98
C LEU A 153 -10.22 -4.89 4.34
N LYS A 154 -9.12 -4.15 4.61
CA LYS A 154 -9.17 -2.70 4.88
C LYS A 154 -9.78 -1.93 3.71
N ARG A 155 -9.37 -2.26 2.48
CA ARG A 155 -9.90 -1.68 1.23
C ARG A 155 -11.39 -1.93 1.10
N LYS A 156 -11.88 -3.14 1.39
CA LYS A 156 -13.30 -3.47 1.35
C LYS A 156 -14.13 -2.53 2.25
N THR A 157 -13.69 -2.35 3.50
CA THR A 157 -14.36 -1.42 4.43
C THR A 157 -14.34 0.02 3.92
N LEU A 158 -13.20 0.50 3.42
CA LEU A 158 -13.07 1.84 2.86
C LEU A 158 -13.99 2.05 1.64
N ARG A 159 -14.03 1.10 0.70
CA ARG A 159 -14.94 1.11 -0.46
C ARG A 159 -16.40 1.22 -0.02
N THR A 160 -16.83 0.44 0.98
CA THR A 160 -18.20 0.56 1.52
C THR A 160 -18.48 1.95 2.07
N THR A 161 -17.57 2.50 2.88
CA THR A 161 -17.77 3.84 3.44
C THR A 161 -17.75 4.94 2.39
N PHE A 162 -16.89 4.84 1.38
CA PHE A 162 -16.83 5.74 0.24
C PHE A 162 -18.14 5.71 -0.55
N THR A 163 -18.64 4.52 -0.90
CA THR A 163 -19.89 4.35 -1.65
C THR A 163 -21.09 4.91 -0.88
N ASN A 164 -21.12 4.78 0.44
CA ASN A 164 -22.19 5.36 1.25
C ASN A 164 -22.14 6.90 1.26
N THR A 165 -20.95 7.49 1.40
CA THR A 165 -20.79 8.95 1.31
C THR A 165 -21.10 9.47 -0.08
N ALA A 166 -20.67 8.77 -1.14
CA ALA A 166 -20.99 9.08 -2.53
C ALA A 166 -22.51 9.12 -2.76
N LYS A 167 -23.24 8.10 -2.29
CA LYS A 167 -24.71 8.06 -2.36
C LYS A 167 -25.35 9.22 -1.60
N ALA A 168 -24.87 9.52 -0.40
CA ALA A 168 -25.39 10.65 0.39
C ALA A 168 -25.20 12.00 -0.35
N ILE A 169 -24.10 12.15 -1.10
CA ILE A 169 -23.86 13.31 -1.97
C ILE A 169 -24.85 13.32 -3.14
N ASP A 170 -25.04 12.21 -3.84
CA ASP A 170 -26.03 12.15 -4.94
C ASP A 170 -27.44 12.50 -4.45
N GLU A 171 -27.83 11.98 -3.29
CA GLU A 171 -29.12 12.27 -2.65
C GLU A 171 -29.23 13.74 -2.23
N GLU A 172 -28.16 14.34 -1.72
CA GLU A 172 -28.15 15.75 -1.34
C GLU A 172 -28.26 16.67 -2.56
N ILE A 173 -27.54 16.33 -3.63
CA ILE A 173 -27.57 17.05 -4.91
C ILE A 173 -28.95 16.94 -5.59
N ALA A 174 -29.64 15.81 -5.44
CA ALA A 174 -30.95 15.59 -6.03
C ALA A 174 -32.11 16.32 -5.31
N LYS A 175 -31.87 16.93 -4.14
CA LYS A 175 -32.90 17.65 -3.40
C LYS A 175 -33.25 18.97 -4.07
N SER A 176 -34.53 19.34 -3.98
CA SER A 176 -35.04 20.64 -4.45
C SER A 176 -34.44 21.83 -3.70
N GLN A 177 -34.01 21.65 -2.45
CA GLN A 177 -33.27 22.63 -1.67
C GLN A 177 -32.02 21.95 -1.12
N VAL A 178 -30.88 22.26 -1.72
CA VAL A 178 -29.57 21.68 -1.36
C VAL A 178 -29.01 22.39 -0.13
N ASP A 179 -28.62 21.62 0.88
CA ASP A 179 -27.87 22.17 2.02
C ASP A 179 -26.38 22.24 1.67
N VAL A 180 -25.91 23.44 1.33
CA VAL A 180 -24.52 23.69 0.91
C VAL A 180 -23.51 23.35 2.01
N ASN A 181 -23.83 23.58 3.29
CA ASN A 181 -22.91 23.26 4.38
C ASN A 181 -22.77 21.76 4.55
N LYS A 182 -23.89 21.03 4.49
CA LYS A 182 -23.89 19.57 4.52
C LYS A 182 -23.19 18.97 3.30
N LEU A 183 -23.40 19.54 2.11
CA LEU A 183 -22.73 19.11 0.88
C LEU A 183 -21.21 19.30 0.99
N ARG A 184 -20.75 20.42 1.54
CA ARG A 184 -19.32 20.69 1.79
C ARG A 184 -18.72 19.71 2.79
N GLU A 185 -19.44 19.40 3.87
CA GLU A 185 -19.01 18.40 4.85
C GLU A 185 -18.88 17.02 4.20
N LEU A 186 -19.90 16.59 3.45
CA LEU A 186 -19.88 15.32 2.73
C LEU A 186 -18.76 15.26 1.68
N SER A 187 -18.49 16.37 0.98
CA SER A 187 -17.37 16.50 0.04
C SER A 187 -16.02 16.28 0.73
N SER A 188 -15.79 16.96 1.87
CA SER A 188 -14.58 16.79 2.67
C SER A 188 -14.42 15.34 3.16
N GLN A 189 -15.50 14.70 3.59
CA GLN A 189 -15.50 13.29 4.00
C GLN A 189 -15.20 12.37 2.82
N LEU A 190 -15.74 12.65 1.63
CA LEU A 190 -15.49 11.87 0.42
C LEU A 190 -14.01 11.90 0.05
N THR A 191 -13.37 13.08 0.08
CA THR A 191 -11.95 13.26 -0.23
C THR A 191 -11.05 12.52 0.76
N ASP A 192 -11.28 12.64 2.08
CA ASP A 192 -10.50 11.89 3.10
C ASP A 192 -10.60 10.38 2.87
N LYS A 193 -11.83 9.87 2.69
CA LYS A 193 -12.07 8.44 2.48
C LYS A 193 -11.41 7.95 1.20
N PHE A 194 -11.45 8.75 0.12
CA PHE A 194 -10.81 8.43 -1.15
C PHE A 194 -9.29 8.39 -1.02
N GLN A 195 -8.68 9.38 -0.35
CA GLN A 195 -7.22 9.40 -0.14
C GLN A 195 -6.74 8.17 0.65
N ARG A 196 -7.46 7.79 1.70
CA ARG A 196 -7.16 6.57 2.48
C ARG A 196 -7.34 5.29 1.65
N LEU A 197 -8.30 5.28 0.73
CA LEU A 197 -8.53 4.18 -0.21
C LEU A 197 -7.37 4.08 -1.20
N GLU A 198 -6.93 5.20 -1.77
CA GLU A 198 -5.81 5.29 -2.72
C GLU A 198 -4.50 4.82 -2.06
N THR A 199 -4.16 5.29 -0.86
CA THR A 199 -2.98 4.79 -0.13
C THR A 199 -3.05 3.28 0.13
N THR A 200 -4.24 2.75 0.45
CA THR A 200 -4.41 1.30 0.67
C THR A 200 -4.29 0.54 -0.65
N GLN A 201 -4.75 1.12 -1.76
CA GLN A 201 -4.63 0.57 -3.10
C GLN A 201 -3.17 0.50 -3.55
N ASP A 202 -2.39 1.56 -3.33
CA ASP A 202 -0.96 1.60 -3.68
C ASP A 202 -0.18 0.50 -2.95
N SER A 203 -0.46 0.29 -1.65
CA SER A 203 0.15 -0.82 -0.89
C SER A 203 -0.19 -2.20 -1.48
N ILE A 204 -1.43 -2.41 -1.96
CA ILE A 204 -1.82 -3.67 -2.59
C ILE A 204 -1.09 -3.84 -3.93
N SER A 205 -1.05 -2.78 -4.72
CA SER A 205 -0.35 -2.75 -6.02
C SER A 205 1.13 -3.06 -5.88
N GLU A 206 1.82 -2.45 -4.92
CA GLU A 206 3.24 -2.73 -4.64
C GLU A 206 3.47 -4.19 -4.25
N LEU A 207 2.63 -4.75 -3.37
CA LEU A 207 2.74 -6.14 -2.95
C LEU A 207 2.47 -7.13 -4.10
N LEU A 208 1.46 -6.87 -4.94
CA LEU A 208 1.15 -7.71 -6.10
C LEU A 208 2.27 -7.72 -7.14
N LEU A 209 2.94 -6.57 -7.34
CA LEU A 209 4.12 -6.48 -8.20
C LEU A 209 5.29 -7.27 -7.62
N ASN A 210 5.54 -7.16 -6.30
CA ASN A 210 6.60 -7.92 -5.63
C ASN A 210 6.37 -9.44 -5.68
N GLU A 211 5.12 -9.90 -5.68
CA GLU A 211 4.76 -11.32 -5.83
C GLU A 211 4.69 -11.79 -7.30
N ASN A 212 5.01 -10.93 -8.29
CA ASN A 212 4.90 -11.20 -9.73
C ASN A 212 3.50 -11.68 -10.18
N GLN A 213 2.43 -11.21 -9.53
CA GLN A 213 1.05 -11.58 -9.84
C GLN A 213 0.40 -10.63 -10.86
N GLU A 214 0.96 -10.55 -12.08
CA GLU A 214 0.58 -9.57 -13.11
C GLU A 214 -0.92 -9.59 -13.49
N ASN A 215 -1.49 -10.79 -13.65
CA ASN A 215 -2.92 -10.94 -13.97
C ASN A 215 -3.84 -10.43 -12.86
N GLU A 216 -3.43 -10.60 -11.61
CA GLU A 216 -4.19 -10.14 -10.45
C GLU A 216 -4.05 -8.63 -10.29
N TYR A 217 -2.84 -8.11 -10.45
CA TYR A 217 -2.56 -6.67 -10.50
C TYR A 217 -3.45 -5.95 -11.54
N SER A 218 -3.50 -6.45 -12.78
CA SER A 218 -4.27 -5.81 -13.84
C SER A 218 -5.77 -5.75 -13.51
N LYS A 219 -6.35 -6.83 -12.99
CA LYS A 219 -7.76 -6.83 -12.56
C LYS A 219 -8.00 -5.88 -11.40
N ASP A 220 -7.10 -5.89 -10.42
CA ASP A 220 -7.19 -5.07 -9.21
C ASP A 220 -7.08 -3.57 -9.52
N PHE A 221 -6.16 -3.20 -10.42
CA PHE A 221 -5.99 -1.84 -10.92
C PHE A 221 -7.24 -1.32 -11.62
N ASN A 222 -7.81 -2.11 -12.54
CA ASN A 222 -9.03 -1.72 -13.26
C ASN A 222 -10.23 -1.55 -12.31
N GLU A 223 -10.34 -2.38 -11.27
CA GLU A 223 -11.41 -2.23 -10.27
C GLU A 223 -11.23 -0.95 -9.44
N ALA A 224 -9.99 -0.53 -9.18
CA ALA A 224 -9.69 0.70 -8.46
C ALA A 224 -10.08 1.95 -9.25
N GLU A 225 -9.89 1.94 -10.58
CA GLU A 225 -10.23 3.08 -11.44
C GLU A 225 -11.72 3.45 -11.41
N ILE A 226 -12.62 2.48 -11.24
CA ILE A 226 -14.06 2.74 -11.06
C ILE A 226 -14.32 3.72 -9.90
N TYR A 227 -13.56 3.59 -8.80
CA TYR A 227 -13.68 4.49 -7.64
C TYR A 227 -13.02 5.84 -7.89
N ARG A 228 -11.92 5.88 -8.64
CA ARG A 228 -11.23 7.13 -9.05
C ARG A 228 -12.13 7.98 -9.94
N GLU A 229 -12.69 7.39 -10.98
CA GLU A 229 -13.66 8.03 -11.87
C GLU A 229 -14.87 8.53 -11.10
N ARG A 230 -15.40 7.72 -10.17
CA ARG A 230 -16.55 8.10 -9.35
C ARG A 230 -16.24 9.31 -8.47
N HIS A 231 -15.07 9.33 -7.83
CA HIS A 231 -14.62 10.44 -6.99
C HIS A 231 -14.49 11.73 -7.81
N LEU A 232 -13.82 11.67 -8.97
CA LEU A 232 -13.65 12.82 -9.86
C LEU A 232 -14.99 13.35 -10.36
N SER A 233 -15.89 12.46 -10.81
CA SER A 233 -17.23 12.84 -11.27
C SER A 233 -18.04 13.56 -10.19
N LEU A 234 -18.03 13.05 -8.96
CA LEU A 234 -18.74 13.69 -7.85
C LEU A 234 -18.11 15.02 -7.47
N ARG A 235 -16.78 15.10 -7.41
CA ARG A 235 -16.06 16.33 -7.11
C ARG A 235 -16.42 17.43 -8.11
N SER A 236 -16.39 17.13 -9.41
CA SER A 236 -16.76 18.09 -10.46
C SER A 236 -18.23 18.52 -10.36
N LYS A 237 -19.14 17.60 -10.02
CA LYS A 237 -20.56 17.97 -9.78
C LYS A 237 -20.68 18.93 -8.59
N ILE A 238 -20.02 18.66 -7.47
CA ILE A 238 -20.06 19.52 -6.29
C ILE A 238 -19.50 20.91 -6.60
N GLU A 239 -18.36 20.98 -7.29
CA GLU A 239 -17.75 22.25 -7.70
C GLU A 239 -18.70 23.07 -8.60
N ASN A 240 -19.41 22.43 -9.54
CA ASN A 240 -20.41 23.09 -10.37
C ASN A 240 -21.62 23.59 -9.55
N PHE A 241 -22.11 22.82 -8.58
CA PHE A 241 -23.21 23.22 -7.70
C PHE A 241 -22.85 24.41 -6.78
N GLU A 242 -21.61 24.47 -6.28
CA GLU A 242 -21.13 25.62 -5.50
C GLU A 242 -21.01 26.90 -6.35
N ILE A 243 -20.84 26.77 -7.67
CA ILE A 243 -20.82 27.89 -8.62
C ILE A 243 -22.25 28.36 -8.95
N GLU A 244 -23.17 27.43 -9.20
CA GLU A 244 -24.57 27.73 -9.55
C GLU A 244 -25.35 28.35 -8.38
N SER A 245 -25.17 27.84 -7.16
CA SER A 245 -25.83 28.36 -5.94
C SER A 245 -25.44 29.80 -5.59
N ASN A 246 -24.26 30.26 -6.00
CA ASN A 246 -23.84 31.66 -5.86
C ASN A 246 -24.44 32.61 -6.91
N SER A 247 -25.13 32.08 -7.92
CA SER A 247 -25.63 32.83 -9.07
C SER A 247 -27.13 33.19 -8.98
N GLU A 248 -27.90 32.57 -8.08
CA GLU A 248 -29.35 32.81 -7.93
C GLU A 248 -29.72 34.07 -7.12
N SER A 249 -28.73 34.82 -6.62
CA SER A 249 -28.94 36.09 -5.91
C SER A 249 -28.39 37.29 -6.68
N GLN A 250 -28.85 37.57 -7.91
CA GLN A 250 -29.03 38.93 -8.44
C GLN A 250 -29.60 38.94 -9.87
N SER A 251 -30.78 39.54 -10.02
CA SER A 251 -31.39 39.82 -11.33
C SER A 251 -30.85 41.14 -11.93
N VAL A 252 -30.74 41.11 -13.27
CA VAL A 252 -30.59 42.23 -14.21
C VAL A 252 -29.27 43.04 -14.16
N LYS A 253 -28.31 42.66 -15.00
CA LYS A 253 -27.84 43.44 -16.18
C LYS A 253 -26.61 42.78 -16.80
N SER A 254 -26.66 42.70 -18.12
CA SER A 254 -25.63 42.30 -19.09
C SER A 254 -24.16 42.37 -18.63
N CYS A 255 -23.46 41.29 -19.01
CA CYS A 255 -22.02 41.08 -19.19
C CYS A 255 -21.04 41.45 -18.05
N ASP A 256 -20.28 40.41 -17.68
CA ASP A 256 -18.87 40.48 -17.29
C ASP A 256 -18.56 40.80 -15.81
N ARG A 257 -18.54 39.78 -14.93
CA ARG A 257 -17.88 39.87 -13.60
C ARG A 257 -17.21 38.58 -13.13
N LYS A 258 -15.90 38.52 -13.43
CA LYS A 258 -14.78 37.85 -12.75
C LYS A 258 -15.08 37.30 -11.33
N TYR A 259 -14.94 35.98 -11.18
CA TYR A 259 -14.69 35.31 -9.90
C TYR A 259 -13.48 35.95 -9.19
N ARG A 260 -13.64 36.36 -7.93
CA ARG A 260 -12.51 36.76 -7.08
C ARG A 260 -11.90 35.53 -6.42
N LEU A 261 -11.14 34.78 -7.22
CA LEU A 261 -10.08 33.90 -6.73
C LEU A 261 -9.06 34.74 -5.91
N PRO A 262 -8.34 34.16 -4.93
CA PRO A 262 -7.09 34.77 -4.47
C PRO A 262 -6.29 35.12 -5.72
N LYS A 263 -5.92 36.39 -5.89
CA LYS A 263 -5.27 36.84 -7.13
C LYS A 263 -4.09 35.90 -7.38
N LEU A 264 -4.17 35.13 -8.47
CA LEU A 264 -3.06 34.30 -8.91
C LEU A 264 -1.93 35.28 -9.23
N GLU A 265 -1.01 35.44 -8.29
CA GLU A 265 0.13 36.33 -8.48
C GLU A 265 1.02 35.69 -9.53
N LEU A 266 1.06 36.30 -10.72
CA LEU A 266 1.98 35.88 -11.75
C LEU A 266 3.38 35.91 -11.18
N LYS A 267 4.09 34.77 -11.29
CA LYS A 267 5.47 34.66 -10.86
C LYS A 267 6.29 35.76 -11.51
N LYS A 268 6.89 36.60 -10.67
CA LYS A 268 7.66 37.76 -11.11
C LYS A 268 8.94 37.32 -11.78
N PHE A 269 9.25 37.91 -12.93
CA PHE A 269 10.49 37.69 -13.66
C PHE A 269 11.38 38.93 -13.60
N ASN A 270 12.64 38.74 -13.23
CA ASN A 270 13.64 39.80 -13.05
C ASN A 270 14.71 39.80 -14.16
N GLY A 271 14.58 38.97 -15.19
CA GLY A 271 15.60 38.84 -16.23
C GLY A 271 16.79 37.95 -15.86
N ASP A 272 16.63 37.03 -14.90
CA ASP A 272 17.60 35.95 -14.66
C ASP A 272 17.29 34.73 -15.53
N ILE A 273 18.26 34.29 -16.33
CA ILE A 273 18.13 33.20 -17.30
C ILE A 273 17.74 31.88 -16.60
N LYS A 274 18.30 31.60 -15.42
CA LYS A 274 17.98 30.38 -14.66
C LYS A 274 16.51 30.34 -14.21
N SER A 275 15.92 31.51 -13.97
CA SER A 275 14.52 31.64 -13.56
C SER A 275 13.55 31.66 -14.75
N PHE A 276 14.05 31.81 -15.98
CA PHE A 276 13.22 31.99 -17.18
C PHE A 276 12.31 30.78 -17.45
N LEU A 277 12.83 29.55 -17.34
CA LEU A 277 12.03 28.33 -17.53
C LEU A 277 10.85 28.28 -16.54
N GLY A 278 11.12 28.61 -15.28
CA GLY A 278 10.11 28.63 -14.22
C GLY A 278 9.07 29.74 -14.38
N PHE A 279 9.45 30.88 -14.95
CA PHE A 279 8.53 31.95 -15.34
C PHE A 279 7.70 31.53 -16.56
N TRP A 280 8.36 31.04 -17.62
CA TRP A 280 7.74 30.70 -18.89
C TRP A 280 6.69 29.60 -18.73
N SER A 281 6.93 28.59 -17.88
CA SER A 281 5.96 27.52 -17.58
C SER A 281 4.60 28.02 -17.05
N GLN A 282 4.59 29.18 -16.39
CA GLN A 282 3.36 29.78 -15.86
C GLN A 282 2.77 30.80 -16.85
N PHE A 283 3.64 31.57 -17.50
CA PHE A 283 3.22 32.60 -18.44
C PHE A 283 2.76 32.03 -19.80
N SER A 284 3.23 30.85 -20.20
CA SER A 284 2.86 30.20 -21.47
C SER A 284 1.36 29.97 -21.57
N ARG A 285 0.70 29.64 -20.44
CA ARG A 285 -0.76 29.47 -20.37
C ARG A 285 -1.53 30.74 -20.76
N ILE A 286 -0.99 31.92 -20.44
CA ILE A 286 -1.57 33.22 -20.84
C ILE A 286 -1.21 33.53 -22.30
N HIS A 287 -0.01 33.16 -22.73
CA HIS A 287 0.44 33.38 -24.11
C HIS A 287 -0.37 32.56 -25.12
N GLU A 288 -0.66 31.29 -24.81
CA GLU A 288 -1.37 30.30 -25.63
C GLU A 288 -2.90 30.46 -25.62
N ASP A 289 -3.46 31.25 -24.71
CA ASP A 289 -4.90 31.48 -24.60
C ASP A 289 -5.45 32.28 -25.80
N GLU A 290 -6.14 31.63 -26.73
CA GLU A 290 -6.71 32.27 -27.93
C GLU A 290 -7.90 33.21 -27.62
N GLU A 291 -8.54 33.07 -26.47
CA GLU A 291 -9.69 33.89 -26.06
C GLU A 291 -9.25 35.26 -25.50
N MET A 292 -7.98 35.39 -25.07
CA MET A 292 -7.45 36.62 -24.49
C MET A 292 -6.87 37.57 -25.56
N PRO A 293 -7.31 38.85 -25.62
CA PRO A 293 -6.74 39.84 -26.52
C PRO A 293 -5.23 40.06 -26.28
N SER A 294 -4.47 40.29 -27.36
CA SER A 294 -3.02 40.56 -27.27
C SER A 294 -2.66 41.77 -26.40
N GLU A 295 -3.57 42.75 -26.27
CA GLU A 295 -3.39 43.92 -25.39
C GLU A 295 -3.40 43.50 -23.91
N ASP A 296 -4.35 42.66 -23.52
CA ASP A 296 -4.46 42.15 -22.15
C ASP A 296 -3.28 41.23 -21.82
N LYS A 297 -2.87 40.37 -22.77
CA LYS A 297 -1.66 39.54 -22.64
C LYS A 297 -0.41 40.41 -22.39
N PHE A 298 -0.32 41.56 -23.04
CA PHE A 298 0.81 42.47 -22.85
C PHE A 298 0.75 43.15 -21.47
N GLN A 299 -0.43 43.54 -20.99
CA GLN A 299 -0.58 44.07 -19.63
C GLN A 299 -0.18 43.04 -18.58
N TYR A 300 -0.56 41.77 -18.75
CA TYR A 300 -0.13 40.69 -17.87
C TYR A 300 1.38 40.45 -17.95
N LEU A 301 1.98 40.57 -19.14
CA LEU A 301 3.44 40.50 -19.29
C LEU A 301 4.13 41.59 -18.48
N ILE A 302 3.72 42.85 -18.64
CA ILE A 302 4.27 43.99 -17.88
C ILE A 302 4.11 43.76 -16.38
N GLN A 303 2.95 43.25 -15.94
CA GLN A 303 2.70 42.94 -14.53
C GLN A 303 3.57 41.78 -14.02
N ALA A 304 3.90 40.80 -14.86
CA ALA A 304 4.74 39.68 -14.49
C ALA A 304 6.24 40.03 -14.48
N ILE A 305 6.65 41.16 -15.07
CA ILE A 305 8.03 41.64 -14.99
C ILE A 305 8.25 42.47 -13.71
N THR A 306 9.41 42.27 -13.08
CA THR A 306 9.84 43.05 -11.91
C THR A 306 10.37 44.41 -12.38
N PRO A 307 9.81 45.55 -11.93
CA PRO A 307 10.28 46.87 -12.32
C PRO A 307 11.77 47.10 -12.03
N GLY A 308 12.45 47.88 -12.86
CA GLY A 308 13.86 48.24 -12.68
C GLY A 308 14.86 47.11 -12.98
N THR A 309 14.41 46.04 -13.64
CA THR A 309 15.26 44.89 -14.00
C THR A 309 15.60 44.83 -15.49
N ARG A 310 16.54 43.96 -15.87
CA ARG A 310 16.96 43.77 -17.27
C ARG A 310 15.82 43.31 -18.19
N ALA A 311 14.85 42.57 -17.64
CA ALA A 311 13.63 42.21 -18.36
C ALA A 311 12.68 43.40 -18.51
N ALA A 312 12.57 44.26 -17.47
CA ALA A 312 11.74 45.46 -17.52
C ALA A 312 12.21 46.41 -18.63
N SER A 313 13.51 46.70 -18.71
CA SER A 313 14.05 47.59 -19.74
C SER A 313 13.80 47.08 -21.18
N LEU A 314 13.68 45.76 -21.38
CA LEU A 314 13.36 45.18 -22.69
C LEU A 314 11.86 45.29 -23.00
N ILE A 315 11.01 45.10 -22.00
CA ILE A 315 9.55 45.15 -22.19
C ILE A 315 9.06 46.60 -22.29
N GLU A 316 9.65 47.53 -21.53
CA GLU A 316 9.36 48.96 -21.58
C GLU A 316 9.79 49.63 -22.90
N SER A 317 10.66 49.00 -23.70
CA SER A 317 11.02 49.53 -25.02
C SER A 317 9.91 49.38 -26.07
N PHE A 318 8.83 48.66 -25.73
CA PHE A 318 7.68 48.45 -26.59
C PHE A 318 6.46 49.18 -26.03
N PRO A 319 5.77 50.03 -26.83
CA PRO A 319 4.46 50.55 -26.46
C PRO A 319 3.48 49.39 -26.20
N PRO A 320 2.68 49.42 -25.12
CA PRO A 320 1.77 48.34 -24.71
C PRO A 320 0.55 48.24 -25.64
N THR A 321 0.77 47.80 -26.88
CA THR A 321 -0.24 47.67 -27.93
C THR A 321 -0.28 46.24 -28.48
N ALA A 322 -1.44 45.82 -29.01
CA ALA A 322 -1.65 44.47 -29.55
C ALA A 322 -0.59 44.07 -30.61
N GLN A 323 -0.18 45.01 -31.45
CA GLN A 323 0.79 44.77 -32.54
C GLN A 323 2.22 44.54 -32.04
N ASN A 324 2.56 45.07 -30.85
CA ASN A 324 3.91 45.02 -30.30
C ASN A 324 4.11 43.86 -29.32
N TYR A 325 3.03 43.31 -28.76
CA TYR A 325 3.07 42.11 -27.91
C TYR A 325 3.86 40.93 -28.52
N PRO A 326 3.60 40.48 -29.77
CA PRO A 326 4.34 39.37 -30.36
C PRO A 326 5.84 39.69 -30.53
N LYS A 327 6.20 40.95 -30.78
CA LYS A 327 7.62 41.37 -30.89
C LYS A 327 8.30 41.38 -29.52
N ALA A 328 7.60 41.84 -28.49
CA ALA A 328 8.11 41.88 -27.12
C ALA A 328 8.34 40.46 -26.57
N ILE A 329 7.43 39.52 -26.84
CA ILE A 329 7.56 38.13 -26.36
C ILE A 329 8.66 37.36 -27.11
N GLU A 330 8.82 37.61 -28.42
CA GLU A 330 9.88 37.03 -29.23
C GLU A 330 11.26 37.46 -28.71
N LEU A 331 11.47 38.77 -28.49
CA LEU A 331 12.72 39.28 -27.94
C LEU A 331 12.98 38.82 -26.50
N LEU A 332 11.93 38.64 -25.70
CA LEU A 332 12.06 38.09 -24.36
C LEU A 332 12.56 36.64 -24.40
N LYS A 333 12.01 35.81 -25.31
CA LYS A 333 12.47 34.43 -25.55
C LYS A 333 13.87 34.39 -26.11
N GLU A 334 14.20 35.24 -27.08
CA GLU A 334 15.53 35.29 -27.70
C GLU A 334 16.61 35.66 -26.67
N ARG A 335 16.32 36.62 -25.77
CA ARG A 335 17.32 37.13 -24.83
C ARG A 335 17.48 36.27 -23.58
N PHE A 336 16.41 35.64 -23.10
CA PHE A 336 16.41 34.91 -21.83
C PHE A 336 16.07 33.41 -21.94
N GLY A 337 15.56 32.96 -23.08
CA GLY A 337 15.17 31.57 -23.36
C GLY A 337 16.22 30.75 -24.10
N ARG A 338 17.47 31.22 -24.21
CA ARG A 338 18.55 30.42 -24.80
C ARG A 338 18.93 29.25 -23.90
N GLU A 339 18.63 28.04 -24.35
CA GLU A 339 18.98 26.78 -23.68
C GLU A 339 20.51 26.58 -23.60
N ASP A 340 21.29 27.21 -24.49
CA ASP A 340 22.76 27.11 -24.57
C ASP A 340 23.52 27.66 -23.34
N LEU A 341 22.85 28.42 -22.46
CA LEU A 341 23.43 29.00 -21.25
C LEU A 341 23.05 28.24 -19.97
N LEU A 342 22.34 27.11 -20.09
CA LEU A 342 21.92 26.28 -18.94
C LEU A 342 22.95 25.22 -18.53
N VAL A 343 24.11 25.15 -19.20
CA VAL A 343 25.23 24.26 -18.83
C VAL A 343 26.39 25.07 -18.23
N GLN A 344 26.29 25.35 -16.92
CA GLN A 344 27.41 25.44 -15.97
C GLN A 344 26.86 25.90 -14.61
N VAL A 345 26.71 24.96 -13.67
CA VAL A 345 27.58 24.67 -12.52
C VAL A 345 27.05 23.40 -11.87
#